data_AF-A0A1H4USJ5-F1
#
_entry.id   AF-A0A1H4USJ5-F1
#
_cell.length_a   1.000
_cell.length_b   1.000
_cell.length_c   1.000
_cell.angle_alpha   90.00
_cell.angle_beta   90.00
_cell.angle_gamma   90.00
#
_symmetry.space_group_name_H-M   'P 1'
#
loop_
_entity.id
_entity.type
_entity.pdbx_description
1 polymer ?
#
loop_
_entity_poly.entity_id
_entity_poly.type
_entity_poly.pdbx_seq_one_letter_code
_entity_poly.pdbx_strand_id
1 'polypeptide(L)'
;MTLGAYVEQQFGKDQAKKLANIRRGGDNNSKGASFETYYAAAKVCEVAANQVDLDDFVLSSQELAFVDDLCLRQQSTAHKENYQAKNSDGSAAAWDAEMEERFRMQMQIDTEFHSSQKNRQILLVSCPSMAAANDGKIPADLKENCFSEFFPYDPGATKLLYASPQLRENLKAICNTDNLAMLDVAFRCVVSAWSCEDKARSVGDVIGRAKADSRPNVFRESLPERPGIPDWLHRLCLAFHGLEARVEFGNFKVGYNGFEVGLGSAPTESESGVLESFGSIGDVFAFFMSQAQKEL
;
A
#
# COMPACT_ATOMS: atom_id res chain seq x y z
N MET A 1 30.02 -9.80 -28.94
CA MET A 1 30.28 -10.66 -27.76
C MET A 1 29.28 -10.26 -26.68
N THR A 2 28.57 -11.21 -26.05
CA THR A 2 27.64 -10.90 -24.94
C THR A 2 28.42 -10.70 -23.65
N LEU A 3 27.85 -10.00 -22.65
CA LEU A 3 28.48 -9.83 -21.35
C LEU A 3 28.79 -11.19 -20.68
N GLY A 4 27.88 -12.15 -20.79
CA GLY A 4 28.11 -13.51 -20.28
C GLY A 4 29.30 -14.22 -20.94
N ALA A 5 29.41 -14.12 -22.27
CA ALA A 5 30.54 -14.72 -23.00
C ALA A 5 31.87 -14.03 -22.67
N TYR A 6 31.88 -12.71 -22.46
CA TYR A 6 33.05 -11.97 -22.00
C TYR A 6 33.47 -12.43 -20.59
N VAL A 7 32.54 -12.55 -19.66
CA VAL A 7 32.83 -12.98 -18.27
C VAL A 7 33.32 -14.43 -18.24
N GLU A 8 32.76 -15.32 -19.04
CA GLU A 8 33.25 -16.70 -19.16
C GLU A 8 34.69 -16.73 -19.71
N GLN A 9 34.99 -15.92 -20.72
CA GLN A 9 36.33 -15.85 -21.32
C GLN A 9 37.37 -15.25 -20.38
N GLN A 10 37.02 -14.21 -19.62
CA GLN A 10 37.97 -13.48 -18.75
C GLN A 10 38.08 -14.06 -17.33
N PHE A 11 36.98 -14.59 -16.79
CA PHE A 11 36.86 -14.95 -15.37
C PHE A 11 36.36 -16.40 -15.14
N GLY A 12 36.11 -17.16 -16.21
CA GLY A 12 35.71 -18.56 -16.16
C GLY A 12 34.20 -18.80 -16.01
N LYS A 13 33.79 -20.04 -16.27
CA LYS A 13 32.39 -20.49 -16.31
C LYS A 13 31.63 -20.27 -15.00
N ASP A 14 32.28 -20.47 -13.86
CA ASP A 14 31.63 -20.33 -12.56
C ASP A 14 31.23 -18.88 -12.27
N GLN A 15 32.04 -17.91 -12.68
CA GLN A 15 31.71 -16.49 -12.53
C GLN A 15 30.59 -16.07 -13.50
N ALA A 16 30.57 -16.60 -14.72
CA ALA A 16 29.45 -16.38 -15.65
C ALA A 16 28.13 -16.95 -15.09
N LYS A 17 28.16 -18.14 -14.47
CA LYS A 17 27.00 -18.73 -13.79
C LYS A 17 26.57 -17.88 -12.59
N LYS A 18 27.52 -17.40 -11.78
CA LYS A 18 27.25 -16.50 -10.65
C LYS A 18 26.58 -15.20 -11.11
N LEU A 19 27.09 -14.57 -12.17
CA LEU A 19 26.50 -13.36 -12.75
C LEU A 19 25.05 -13.59 -13.19
N ALA A 20 24.77 -14.70 -13.88
CA ALA A 20 23.41 -15.04 -14.31
C ALA A 20 22.47 -15.26 -13.11
N ASN A 21 22.94 -15.90 -12.03
CA ASN A 21 22.17 -16.10 -10.81
C ASN A 21 21.88 -14.77 -10.09
N ILE A 22 22.85 -13.86 -10.02
CA ILE A 22 22.65 -12.52 -9.46
C ILE A 22 21.56 -11.78 -10.23
N ARG A 23 21.64 -11.77 -11.57
CA ARG A 23 20.62 -11.13 -12.41
C ARG A 23 19.23 -11.74 -12.18
N ARG A 24 19.13 -13.08 -12.14
CA ARG A 24 17.88 -13.79 -11.88
C ARG A 24 17.30 -13.43 -10.50
N GLY A 25 18.14 -13.34 -9.48
CA GLY A 25 17.74 -12.91 -8.14
C GLY A 25 17.13 -11.50 -8.16
N GLY A 26 17.80 -10.55 -8.84
CA GLY A 26 17.29 -9.19 -9.02
C GLY A 26 15.96 -9.13 -9.79
N ASP A 27 15.84 -9.89 -10.86
CA ASP A 27 14.59 -9.98 -11.65
C ASP A 27 13.44 -10.58 -10.82
N ASN A 28 13.70 -11.61 -10.01
CA ASN A 28 12.70 -12.21 -9.13
C ASN A 28 12.26 -11.24 -8.02
N ASN A 29 13.22 -10.52 -7.41
CA ASN A 29 12.92 -9.53 -6.38
C ASN A 29 12.04 -8.38 -6.93
N SER A 30 12.41 -7.83 -8.10
CA SER A 30 11.62 -6.78 -8.75
C SER A 30 10.22 -7.26 -9.14
N LYS A 31 10.08 -8.51 -9.60
CA LYS A 31 8.79 -9.13 -9.92
C LYS A 31 7.91 -9.34 -8.69
N GLY A 32 8.49 -9.75 -7.56
CA GLY A 32 7.77 -9.89 -6.28
C GLY A 32 7.24 -8.55 -5.80
N ALA A 33 8.13 -7.57 -5.66
CA ALA A 33 7.77 -6.23 -5.22
C ALA A 33 6.70 -5.55 -6.11
N SER A 34 6.78 -5.74 -7.43
CA SER A 34 5.76 -5.22 -8.35
C SER A 34 4.41 -5.91 -8.16
N PHE A 35 4.41 -7.22 -7.91
CA PHE A 35 3.19 -8.00 -7.70
C PHE A 35 2.48 -7.57 -6.41
N GLU A 36 3.22 -7.43 -5.32
CA GLU A 36 2.73 -6.91 -4.03
C GLU A 36 2.15 -5.50 -4.19
N THR A 37 2.90 -4.60 -4.83
CA THR A 37 2.49 -3.22 -5.09
C THR A 37 1.19 -3.15 -5.89
N TYR A 38 1.10 -3.92 -6.98
CA TYR A 38 -0.10 -3.93 -7.82
C TYR A 38 -1.31 -4.53 -7.10
N TYR A 39 -1.11 -5.56 -6.28
CA TYR A 39 -2.20 -6.12 -5.49
C TYR A 39 -2.66 -5.17 -4.39
N ALA A 40 -1.75 -4.50 -3.70
CA ALA A 40 -2.08 -3.47 -2.71
C ALA A 40 -2.95 -2.36 -3.32
N ALA A 41 -2.54 -1.83 -4.48
CA ALA A 41 -3.32 -0.85 -5.22
C ALA A 41 -4.69 -1.40 -5.67
N ALA A 42 -4.75 -2.66 -6.07
CA ALA A 42 -6.01 -3.31 -6.42
C ALA A 42 -6.95 -3.45 -5.21
N LYS A 43 -6.41 -3.73 -4.03
CA LYS A 43 -7.17 -3.81 -2.77
C LYS A 43 -7.69 -2.44 -2.33
N VAL A 44 -6.89 -1.38 -2.51
CA VAL A 44 -7.37 0.01 -2.34
C VAL A 44 -8.57 0.28 -3.27
N CYS A 45 -8.47 -0.09 -4.54
CA CYS A 45 -9.57 0.08 -5.50
C CYS A 45 -10.81 -0.73 -5.10
N GLU A 46 -10.62 -1.96 -4.61
CA GLU A 46 -11.70 -2.82 -4.11
C GLU A 46 -12.46 -2.17 -2.95
N VAL A 47 -11.74 -1.68 -1.93
CA VAL A 47 -12.35 -1.02 -0.77
C VAL A 47 -13.03 0.28 -1.23
N ALA A 48 -12.36 1.12 -2.02
CA ALA A 48 -12.92 2.39 -2.50
C ALA A 48 -14.16 2.24 -3.40
N ALA A 49 -14.29 1.10 -4.09
CA ALA A 49 -15.46 0.79 -4.91
C ALA A 49 -16.67 0.34 -4.07
N ASN A 50 -16.43 -0.36 -2.96
CA ASN A 50 -17.47 -1.10 -2.23
C ASN A 50 -17.80 -0.55 -0.83
N GLN A 51 -16.99 0.35 -0.30
CA GLN A 51 -17.14 0.90 1.06
C GLN A 51 -17.47 2.39 1.03
N VAL A 52 -18.22 2.83 2.03
CA VAL A 52 -18.56 4.25 2.22
C VAL A 52 -17.50 4.92 3.09
N ASP A 53 -17.18 4.31 4.23
CA ASP A 53 -16.15 4.79 5.13
C ASP A 53 -14.80 4.17 4.76
N LEU A 54 -14.00 4.94 4.02
CA LEU A 54 -12.69 4.49 3.56
C LEU A 54 -11.60 4.63 4.63
N ASP A 55 -11.87 5.39 5.69
CA ASP A 55 -10.93 5.59 6.79
C ASP A 55 -10.99 4.47 7.82
N ASP A 56 -12.09 3.73 7.85
CA ASP A 56 -12.23 2.49 8.60
C ASP A 56 -11.23 1.40 8.14
N PHE A 57 -10.70 1.51 6.93
CA PHE A 57 -9.78 0.52 6.34
C PHE A 57 -8.36 1.05 6.29
N VAL A 58 -7.44 0.34 6.94
CA VAL A 58 -6.01 0.65 6.97
C VAL A 58 -5.22 -0.44 6.24
N LEU A 59 -4.39 -0.03 5.30
CA LEU A 59 -3.50 -0.91 4.55
C LEU A 59 -2.05 -0.68 4.96
N SER A 60 -1.29 -1.75 5.15
CA SER A 60 0.13 -1.73 5.51
C SER A 60 0.90 -2.81 4.74
N SER A 61 2.19 -2.61 4.51
CA SER A 61 3.09 -3.59 3.90
C SER A 61 4.28 -3.86 4.80
N GLN A 62 4.82 -5.07 4.74
CA GLN A 62 6.00 -5.50 5.49
C GLN A 62 5.83 -5.29 7.01
N GLU A 63 4.65 -5.63 7.54
CA GLU A 63 4.45 -5.63 8.99
C GLU A 63 5.40 -6.63 9.66
N LEU A 64 5.76 -6.37 10.93
CA LEU A 64 6.44 -7.36 11.75
C LEU A 64 5.46 -8.50 12.07
N ALA A 65 5.39 -9.47 11.15
CA ALA A 65 4.38 -10.53 11.13
C ALA A 65 4.95 -11.81 10.48
N PHE A 66 4.34 -12.96 10.74
CA PHE A 66 4.62 -14.19 10.01
C PHE A 66 3.98 -14.21 8.62
N VAL A 67 3.00 -13.35 8.36
CA VAL A 67 2.40 -13.11 7.05
C VAL A 67 2.43 -11.60 6.83
N ASP A 68 3.40 -11.14 6.05
CA ASP A 68 3.94 -9.78 6.15
C ASP A 68 3.80 -8.91 4.91
N ASP A 69 3.67 -9.49 3.71
CA ASP A 69 3.74 -8.72 2.46
C ASP A 69 2.67 -7.62 2.38
N LEU A 70 1.44 -7.91 2.80
CA LEU A 70 0.34 -6.94 2.87
C LEU A 70 -0.61 -7.27 4.01
N CYS A 71 -1.09 -6.25 4.71
CA CYS A 71 -2.15 -6.37 5.71
C CYS A 71 -3.24 -5.33 5.47
N LEU A 72 -4.51 -5.75 5.56
CA LEU A 72 -5.68 -4.89 5.56
C LEU A 72 -6.41 -5.05 6.91
N ARG A 73 -6.65 -3.94 7.59
CA ARG A 73 -7.40 -3.90 8.85
C ARG A 73 -8.66 -3.07 8.68
N GLN A 74 -9.79 -3.59 9.12
CA GLN A 74 -11.01 -2.82 9.31
C GLN A 74 -11.17 -2.53 10.80
N GLN A 75 -11.12 -1.25 11.18
CA GLN A 75 -11.05 -0.84 12.58
C GLN A 75 -12.36 -1.13 13.32
N SER A 76 -13.50 -0.78 12.73
CA SER A 76 -14.83 -0.86 13.34
C SER A 76 -15.26 -2.27 13.70
N THR A 77 -14.78 -3.28 12.97
CA THR A 77 -15.14 -4.70 13.16
C THR A 77 -14.00 -5.52 13.75
N ALA A 78 -12.85 -4.92 14.01
CA ALA A 78 -11.60 -5.60 14.34
C ALA A 78 -11.25 -6.74 13.37
N HIS A 79 -11.63 -6.60 12.09
CA HIS A 79 -11.32 -7.58 11.05
C HIS A 79 -9.91 -7.34 10.51
N LYS A 80 -9.14 -8.42 10.32
CA LYS A 80 -7.76 -8.34 9.82
C LYS A 80 -7.49 -9.38 8.74
N GLU A 81 -6.90 -8.96 7.64
CA GLU A 81 -6.47 -9.84 6.55
C GLU A 81 -4.98 -9.66 6.33
N ASN A 82 -4.22 -10.76 6.32
CA ASN A 82 -2.81 -10.75 5.96
C ASN A 82 -2.60 -11.58 4.69
N TYR A 83 -1.68 -11.12 3.86
CA TYR A 83 -1.37 -11.72 2.58
C TYR A 83 0.12 -12.04 2.51
N GLN A 84 0.43 -13.28 2.15
CA GLN A 84 1.74 -13.66 1.64
C GLN A 84 1.61 -13.81 0.12
N ALA A 85 2.24 -12.91 -0.62
CA ALA A 85 2.26 -12.86 -2.07
C ALA A 85 3.42 -13.68 -2.65
N LYS A 86 3.10 -14.53 -3.64
CA LYS A 86 4.09 -15.31 -4.40
C LYS A 86 3.82 -15.19 -5.89
N ASN A 87 4.69 -14.45 -6.57
CA ASN A 87 4.68 -14.34 -8.02
C ASN A 87 5.46 -15.50 -8.69
N SER A 88 4.98 -16.72 -8.53
CA SER A 88 5.60 -17.93 -9.06
C SER A 88 4.55 -19.01 -9.32
N ASP A 89 4.78 -19.83 -10.34
CA ASP A 89 4.01 -21.04 -10.65
C ASP A 89 4.69 -22.33 -10.15
N GLY A 90 5.87 -22.20 -9.53
CA GLY A 90 6.66 -23.31 -8.99
C GLY A 90 6.46 -23.57 -7.49
N SER A 91 7.29 -24.43 -6.93
CA SER A 91 7.22 -24.85 -5.52
C SER A 91 7.34 -23.70 -4.51
N ALA A 92 7.98 -22.59 -4.90
CA ALA A 92 8.09 -21.39 -4.05
C ALA A 92 6.74 -20.71 -3.75
N ALA A 93 5.70 -21.03 -4.52
CA ALA A 93 4.33 -20.55 -4.30
C ALA A 93 3.41 -21.63 -3.72
N ALA A 94 3.92 -22.82 -3.43
CA ALA A 94 3.10 -23.93 -2.95
C ALA A 94 2.84 -23.82 -1.44
N TRP A 95 1.65 -24.26 -1.02
CA TRP A 95 1.37 -24.55 0.38
C TRP A 95 2.24 -25.74 0.85
N ASP A 96 2.99 -25.52 1.91
CA ASP A 96 3.84 -26.50 2.59
C ASP A 96 3.72 -26.37 4.12
N ALA A 97 4.47 -27.21 4.85
CA ALA A 97 4.40 -27.27 6.31
C ALA A 97 4.89 -25.99 6.99
N GLU A 98 5.88 -25.30 6.39
CA GLU A 98 6.39 -24.03 6.93
C GLU A 98 5.36 -22.91 6.78
N MET A 99 4.72 -22.83 5.60
CA MET A 99 3.62 -21.88 5.36
C MET A 99 2.46 -22.11 6.33
N GLU A 100 2.08 -23.38 6.54
CA GLU A 100 1.03 -23.73 7.50
C GLU A 100 1.37 -23.28 8.92
N GLU A 101 2.59 -23.56 9.39
CA GLU A 101 3.05 -23.17 10.72
C GLU A 101 3.02 -21.64 10.89
N ARG A 102 3.52 -20.90 9.90
CA ARG A 102 3.47 -19.43 9.88
C ARG A 102 2.05 -18.89 9.95
N PHE A 103 1.13 -19.47 9.18
CA PHE A 103 -0.26 -19.04 9.16
C PHE A 103 -0.94 -19.30 10.51
N ARG A 104 -0.68 -20.45 11.14
CA ARG A 104 -1.16 -20.76 12.51
C ARG A 104 -0.65 -19.75 13.54
N MET A 105 0.65 -19.47 13.53
CA MET A 105 1.23 -18.48 14.44
C MET A 105 0.65 -17.08 14.20
N GLN A 106 0.43 -16.69 12.95
CA GLN A 106 -0.17 -15.39 12.63
C GLN A 106 -1.61 -15.29 13.12
N MET A 107 -2.42 -16.35 12.94
CA MET A 107 -3.79 -16.39 13.47
C MET A 107 -3.82 -16.22 14.98
N GLN A 108 -2.88 -16.87 15.69
CA GLN A 108 -2.75 -16.72 17.14
C GLN A 108 -2.39 -15.27 17.51
N ILE A 109 -1.40 -14.66 16.85
CA ILE A 109 -1.03 -13.25 17.07
C ILE A 109 -2.23 -12.33 16.82
N ASP A 110 -2.94 -12.53 15.71
CA ASP A 110 -4.09 -11.70 15.35
C ASP A 110 -5.20 -11.80 16.40
N THR A 111 -5.46 -13.01 16.90
CA THR A 111 -6.51 -13.26 17.89
C THR A 111 -6.12 -12.77 19.28
N GLU A 112 -4.93 -13.13 19.76
CA GLU A 112 -4.50 -12.94 21.15
C GLU A 112 -3.85 -11.56 21.38
N PHE A 113 -3.04 -11.08 20.43
CA PHE A 113 -2.32 -9.81 20.57
C PHE A 113 -3.09 -8.64 19.96
N HIS A 114 -3.63 -8.82 18.74
CA HIS A 114 -4.39 -7.75 18.07
C HIS A 114 -5.88 -7.74 18.39
N SER A 115 -6.38 -8.74 19.13
CA SER A 115 -7.82 -8.88 19.45
C SER A 115 -8.73 -8.95 18.22
N SER A 116 -8.20 -9.37 17.07
CA SER A 116 -8.92 -9.52 15.80
C SER A 116 -9.67 -10.85 15.74
N GLN A 117 -10.90 -10.84 16.26
CA GLN A 117 -11.76 -12.04 16.32
C GLN A 117 -12.16 -12.57 14.93
N LYS A 118 -12.11 -11.72 13.90
CA LYS A 118 -12.21 -12.13 12.50
C LYS A 118 -10.86 -11.86 11.84
N ASN A 119 -10.13 -12.92 11.55
CA ASN A 119 -8.87 -12.81 10.81
C ASN A 119 -8.82 -13.76 9.63
N ARG A 120 -8.09 -13.36 8.58
CA ARG A 120 -7.86 -14.15 7.38
C ARG A 120 -6.38 -14.15 7.02
N GLN A 121 -5.82 -15.32 6.76
CA GLN A 121 -4.45 -15.50 6.29
C GLN A 121 -4.50 -16.02 4.85
N ILE A 122 -3.90 -15.29 3.92
CA ILE A 122 -4.13 -15.49 2.49
C ILE A 122 -2.81 -15.73 1.79
N LEU A 123 -2.66 -16.90 1.16
CA LEU A 123 -1.56 -17.18 0.23
C LEU A 123 -1.98 -16.70 -1.16
N LEU A 124 -1.54 -15.50 -1.51
CA LEU A 124 -1.82 -14.85 -2.78
C LEU A 124 -0.82 -15.31 -3.85
N VAL A 125 -1.32 -15.85 -4.96
CA VAL A 125 -0.45 -16.36 -6.04
C VAL A 125 -0.83 -15.81 -7.41
N SER A 126 0.17 -15.70 -8.30
CA SER A 126 -0.03 -15.22 -9.67
C SER A 126 -0.46 -16.29 -10.68
N CYS A 127 -0.69 -17.53 -10.22
CA CYS A 127 -1.06 -18.67 -11.04
C CYS A 127 -2.39 -19.28 -10.56
N PRO A 128 -3.44 -19.34 -11.41
CA PRO A 128 -4.77 -19.78 -10.97
C PRO A 128 -4.81 -21.27 -10.59
N SER A 129 -4.06 -22.13 -11.30
CA SER A 129 -3.95 -23.54 -10.94
C SER A 129 -3.19 -23.75 -9.63
N MET A 130 -2.21 -22.90 -9.33
CA MET A 130 -1.50 -22.93 -8.04
C MET A 130 -2.43 -22.53 -6.90
N ALA A 131 -3.28 -21.49 -7.09
CA ALA A 131 -4.26 -21.08 -6.09
C ALA A 131 -5.22 -22.24 -5.74
N ALA A 132 -5.78 -22.90 -6.76
CA ALA A 132 -6.66 -24.05 -6.55
C ALA A 132 -5.94 -25.25 -5.89
N ALA A 133 -4.69 -25.53 -6.30
CA ALA A 133 -3.91 -26.61 -5.73
C ALA A 133 -3.54 -26.34 -4.26
N ASN A 134 -3.19 -25.09 -3.92
CA ASN A 134 -2.91 -24.68 -2.56
C ASN A 134 -4.15 -24.73 -1.70
N ASP A 135 -5.28 -24.21 -2.20
CA ASP A 135 -6.53 -24.28 -1.47
C ASP A 135 -6.90 -25.73 -1.15
N GLY A 136 -6.72 -26.68 -2.07
CA GLY A 136 -6.93 -28.11 -1.81
C GLY A 136 -5.99 -28.73 -0.75
N LYS A 137 -4.86 -28.09 -0.43
CA LYS A 137 -3.91 -28.55 0.59
C LYS A 137 -4.15 -27.95 1.98
N ILE A 138 -4.92 -26.86 2.09
CA ILE A 138 -5.21 -26.23 3.38
C ILE A 138 -6.01 -27.21 4.25
N PRO A 139 -5.50 -27.56 5.46
CA PRO A 139 -6.20 -28.44 6.40
C PRO A 139 -7.60 -27.96 6.77
N ALA A 140 -8.50 -28.91 7.06
CA ALA A 140 -9.90 -28.63 7.33
C ALA A 140 -10.12 -27.68 8.53
N ASP A 141 -9.27 -27.78 9.56
CA ASP A 141 -9.31 -26.90 10.74
C ASP A 141 -8.88 -25.46 10.44
N LEU A 142 -8.14 -25.23 9.35
CA LEU A 142 -7.68 -23.91 8.94
C LEU A 142 -8.59 -23.24 7.90
N LYS A 143 -9.50 -23.99 7.27
CA LYS A 143 -10.32 -23.52 6.14
C LYS A 143 -11.23 -22.33 6.43
N GLU A 144 -11.53 -22.06 7.69
CA GLU A 144 -12.34 -20.89 8.07
C GLU A 144 -11.55 -19.58 7.98
N ASN A 145 -10.23 -19.62 8.20
CA ASN A 145 -9.38 -18.43 8.28
C ASN A 145 -8.27 -18.42 7.24
N CYS A 146 -7.90 -19.55 6.63
CA CYS A 146 -6.81 -19.65 5.68
C CYS A 146 -7.33 -19.89 4.26
N PHE A 147 -6.78 -19.14 3.30
CA PHE A 147 -7.22 -19.18 1.90
C PHE A 147 -6.02 -19.14 0.95
N SER A 148 -6.20 -19.61 -0.28
CA SER A 148 -5.30 -19.27 -1.39
C SER A 148 -6.07 -18.51 -2.45
N GLU A 149 -5.60 -17.30 -2.77
CA GLU A 149 -6.24 -16.40 -3.72
C GLU A 149 -5.38 -16.21 -4.97
N PHE A 150 -6.05 -16.05 -6.11
CA PHE A 150 -5.40 -15.75 -7.38
C PHE A 150 -5.52 -14.26 -7.71
N PHE A 151 -4.40 -13.63 -8.04
CA PHE A 151 -4.37 -12.32 -8.68
C PHE A 151 -3.43 -12.38 -9.88
N PRO A 152 -3.86 -11.98 -11.09
CA PRO A 152 -2.98 -12.02 -12.25
C PRO A 152 -1.80 -11.06 -12.08
N TYR A 153 -0.66 -11.42 -12.67
CA TYR A 153 0.49 -10.52 -12.76
C TYR A 153 0.83 -10.24 -14.21
N ASP A 154 0.99 -8.97 -14.54
CA ASP A 154 1.66 -8.53 -15.75
C ASP A 154 2.53 -7.31 -15.40
N PRO A 155 3.77 -7.20 -15.92
CA PRO A 155 4.62 -6.04 -15.66
C PRO A 155 3.99 -4.71 -16.14
N GLY A 156 3.10 -4.74 -17.14
CA GLY A 156 2.36 -3.57 -17.61
C GLY A 156 0.97 -3.46 -16.99
N ALA A 157 0.69 -2.34 -16.32
CA ALA A 157 -0.62 -2.02 -15.72
C ALA A 157 -1.80 -2.26 -16.67
N THR A 158 -1.69 -1.86 -17.94
CA THR A 158 -2.77 -2.02 -18.93
C THR A 158 -3.14 -3.49 -19.17
N LYS A 159 -2.13 -4.37 -19.26
CA LYS A 159 -2.35 -5.81 -19.45
C LYS A 159 -2.94 -6.47 -18.21
N LEU A 160 -2.55 -5.99 -17.02
CA LEU A 160 -3.16 -6.41 -15.77
C LEU A 160 -4.67 -6.12 -15.75
N LEU A 161 -5.10 -4.96 -16.24
CA LEU A 161 -6.54 -4.62 -16.35
C LEU A 161 -7.31 -5.56 -17.29
N TYR A 162 -6.68 -6.00 -18.38
CA TYR A 162 -7.29 -7.01 -19.25
C TYR A 162 -7.40 -8.36 -18.55
N ALA A 163 -6.38 -8.75 -17.78
CA ALA A 163 -6.30 -10.03 -17.09
C ALA A 163 -7.19 -10.10 -15.82
N SER A 164 -7.52 -8.96 -15.20
CA SER A 164 -8.34 -8.89 -13.99
C SER A 164 -9.68 -8.19 -14.23
N PRO A 165 -10.77 -8.93 -14.49
CA PRO A 165 -12.12 -8.38 -14.56
C PRO A 165 -12.53 -7.66 -13.27
N GLN A 166 -12.21 -8.22 -12.10
CA GLN A 166 -12.58 -7.63 -10.81
C GLN A 166 -11.93 -6.25 -10.60
N LEU A 167 -10.63 -6.13 -10.87
CA LEU A 167 -9.93 -4.84 -10.76
C LEU A 167 -10.56 -3.80 -11.70
N ARG A 168 -10.89 -4.21 -12.93
CA ARG A 168 -11.55 -3.34 -13.90
C ARG A 168 -12.92 -2.89 -13.43
N GLU A 169 -13.75 -3.76 -12.87
CA GLU A 169 -15.05 -3.37 -12.31
C GLU A 169 -14.92 -2.42 -11.12
N ASN A 170 -13.96 -2.66 -10.21
CA ASN A 170 -13.67 -1.75 -9.11
C ASN A 170 -13.23 -0.36 -9.64
N LEU A 171 -12.35 -0.33 -10.65
CA LEU A 171 -11.88 0.91 -11.26
C LEU A 171 -13.01 1.67 -11.97
N LYS A 172 -13.91 0.97 -12.67
CA LYS A 172 -15.11 1.58 -13.27
C LYS A 172 -15.98 2.25 -12.22
N ALA A 173 -16.19 1.60 -11.08
CA ALA A 173 -16.99 2.13 -9.99
C ALA A 173 -16.40 3.40 -9.36
N ILE A 174 -15.07 3.50 -9.25
CA ILE A 174 -14.39 4.68 -8.70
C ILE A 174 -14.14 5.79 -9.73
N CYS A 175 -14.09 5.48 -11.03
CA CYS A 175 -13.87 6.47 -12.11
C CYS A 175 -15.18 6.91 -12.80
N ASN A 176 -16.27 6.17 -12.62
CA ASN A 176 -17.55 6.36 -13.33
C ASN A 176 -17.41 6.35 -14.86
N THR A 177 -16.59 5.44 -15.40
CA THR A 177 -16.32 5.29 -16.83
C THR A 177 -15.86 3.88 -17.15
N ASP A 178 -16.12 3.41 -18.38
CA ASP A 178 -15.60 2.14 -18.91
C ASP A 178 -14.36 2.34 -19.81
N ASN A 179 -13.88 3.58 -19.95
CA ASN A 179 -12.74 3.89 -20.81
C ASN A 179 -11.44 3.32 -20.23
N LEU A 180 -10.92 2.26 -20.85
CA LEU A 180 -9.70 1.56 -20.40
C LEU A 180 -8.47 2.46 -20.23
N ALA A 181 -8.31 3.50 -21.04
CA ALA A 181 -7.19 4.43 -20.88
C ALA A 181 -7.33 5.26 -19.60
N MET A 182 -8.55 5.69 -19.25
CA MET A 182 -8.81 6.37 -17.98
C MET A 182 -8.63 5.42 -16.79
N LEU A 183 -9.07 4.16 -16.90
CA LEU A 183 -8.87 3.16 -15.85
C LEU A 183 -7.38 2.85 -15.64
N ASP A 184 -6.58 2.78 -16.72
CA ASP A 184 -5.12 2.63 -16.64
C ASP A 184 -4.46 3.82 -15.94
N VAL A 185 -4.87 5.05 -16.28
CA VAL A 185 -4.39 6.26 -15.59
C VAL A 185 -4.76 6.23 -14.10
N ALA A 186 -6.02 5.95 -13.78
CA ALA A 186 -6.50 5.89 -12.40
C ALA A 186 -5.72 4.85 -11.59
N PHE A 187 -5.52 3.65 -12.14
CA PHE A 187 -4.77 2.60 -11.46
C PHE A 187 -3.31 3.00 -11.22
N ARG A 188 -2.65 3.65 -12.20
CA ARG A 188 -1.29 4.17 -12.01
C ARG A 188 -1.22 5.26 -10.94
N CYS A 189 -2.22 6.14 -10.84
CA CYS A 189 -2.30 7.12 -9.77
C CYS A 189 -2.42 6.44 -8.40
N VAL A 190 -3.23 5.38 -8.26
CA VAL A 190 -3.34 4.61 -7.02
C VAL A 190 -2.04 3.86 -6.70
N VAL A 191 -1.41 3.23 -7.69
CA VAL A 191 -0.09 2.58 -7.53
C VAL A 191 0.95 3.60 -7.05
N SER A 192 1.01 4.78 -7.67
CA SER A 192 1.95 5.83 -7.27
C SER A 192 1.67 6.33 -5.86
N ALA A 193 0.40 6.62 -5.53
CA ALA A 193 0.01 7.06 -4.20
C ALA A 193 0.39 6.02 -3.14
N TRP A 194 0.25 4.72 -3.43
CA TRP A 194 0.68 3.65 -2.55
C TRP A 194 2.21 3.56 -2.45
N SER A 195 2.95 3.51 -3.55
CA SER A 195 4.40 3.25 -3.52
C SER A 195 5.26 4.38 -2.94
N CYS A 196 4.72 5.58 -2.75
CA CYS A 196 5.49 6.73 -2.26
C CYS A 196 5.74 6.75 -0.75
N GLU A 197 5.09 5.88 0.04
CA GLU A 197 5.26 5.85 1.50
C GLU A 197 5.19 4.43 2.06
N ASP A 198 6.11 4.09 2.96
CA ASP A 198 6.21 2.75 3.58
C ASP A 198 5.34 2.60 4.84
N LYS A 199 4.60 3.64 5.23
CA LYS A 199 3.76 3.63 6.44
C LYS A 199 2.36 3.07 6.15
N ALA A 200 1.78 2.45 7.19
CA ALA A 200 0.37 2.10 7.21
C ALA A 200 -0.50 3.35 6.98
N ARG A 201 -1.48 3.25 6.09
CA ARG A 201 -2.33 4.38 5.69
C ARG A 201 -3.77 3.93 5.51
N SER A 202 -4.71 4.85 5.71
CA SER A 202 -6.09 4.55 5.38
C SER A 202 -6.27 4.42 3.87
N VAL A 203 -7.24 3.61 3.44
CA VAL A 203 -7.64 3.53 2.03
C VAL A 203 -8.08 4.92 1.54
N GLY A 204 -8.77 5.67 2.41
CA GLY A 204 -9.15 7.07 2.16
C GLY A 204 -7.96 7.96 1.80
N ASP A 205 -6.84 7.86 2.53
CA ASP A 205 -5.63 8.64 2.26
C ASP A 205 -5.02 8.29 0.91
N VAL A 206 -4.89 6.99 0.61
CA VAL A 206 -4.29 6.54 -0.66
C VAL A 206 -5.15 6.97 -1.86
N ILE A 207 -6.47 6.75 -1.82
CA ILE A 207 -7.34 7.11 -2.94
C ILE A 207 -7.50 8.63 -3.07
N GLY A 208 -7.56 9.35 -1.95
CA GLY A 208 -7.66 10.80 -1.94
C GLY A 208 -6.40 11.45 -2.50
N ARG A 209 -5.22 10.90 -2.20
CA ARG A 209 -3.96 11.33 -2.79
C ARG A 209 -3.89 11.01 -4.29
N ALA A 210 -4.31 9.81 -4.69
CA ALA A 210 -4.38 9.45 -6.11
C ALA A 210 -5.29 10.40 -6.91
N LYS A 211 -6.43 10.82 -6.32
CA LYS A 211 -7.32 11.82 -6.90
C LYS A 211 -6.65 13.20 -7.00
N ALA A 212 -5.93 13.62 -5.96
CA ALA A 212 -5.24 14.91 -5.94
C ALA A 212 -4.14 15.02 -7.01
N ASP A 213 -3.41 13.93 -7.22
CA ASP A 213 -2.31 13.87 -8.19
C ASP A 213 -2.82 13.69 -9.63
N SER A 214 -4.08 13.31 -9.83
CA SER A 214 -4.69 13.14 -11.15
C SER A 214 -5.05 14.49 -11.78
N ARG A 215 -4.29 14.90 -12.80
CA ARG A 215 -4.56 16.10 -13.61
C ARG A 215 -4.51 15.75 -15.12
N PRO A 216 -5.66 15.68 -15.83
CA PRO A 216 -7.03 15.92 -15.36
C PRO A 216 -7.50 14.86 -14.33
N ASN A 217 -8.51 15.20 -13.53
CA ASN A 217 -9.12 14.25 -12.58
C ASN A 217 -9.85 13.14 -13.34
N VAL A 218 -9.48 11.88 -13.10
CA VAL A 218 -10.14 10.69 -13.69
C VAL A 218 -11.04 9.96 -12.69
N PHE A 219 -11.06 10.38 -11.42
CA PHE A 219 -11.84 9.77 -10.35
C PHE A 219 -13.20 10.48 -10.20
N ARG A 220 -14.21 9.74 -9.75
CA ARG A 220 -15.54 10.29 -9.50
C ARG A 220 -15.52 11.41 -8.45
N GLU A 221 -16.44 12.35 -8.59
CA GLU A 221 -16.51 13.53 -7.72
C GLU A 221 -16.74 13.19 -6.24
N SER A 222 -17.51 12.14 -5.95
CA SER A 222 -17.84 11.75 -4.57
C SER A 222 -16.66 11.21 -3.74
N LEU A 223 -15.52 10.87 -4.36
CA LEU A 223 -14.33 10.51 -3.61
C LEU A 223 -13.66 11.77 -3.05
N PRO A 224 -13.36 11.85 -1.75
CA PRO A 224 -12.69 13.01 -1.19
C PRO A 224 -11.28 13.14 -1.78
N GLU A 225 -10.93 14.32 -2.26
CA GLU A 225 -9.55 14.66 -2.63
C GLU A 225 -8.75 14.94 -1.36
N ARG A 226 -7.55 14.37 -1.26
CA ARG A 226 -6.64 14.56 -0.11
C ARG A 226 -5.28 15.02 -0.64
N PRO A 227 -5.09 16.33 -0.82
CA PRO A 227 -3.83 16.86 -1.31
C PRO A 227 -2.71 16.56 -0.30
N GLY A 228 -1.47 16.55 -0.80
CA GLY A 228 -0.30 16.49 0.06
C GLY A 228 -0.18 17.71 0.98
N ILE A 229 0.90 17.76 1.74
CA ILE A 229 1.23 18.86 2.65
C ILE A 229 1.21 20.19 1.85
N PRO A 230 0.41 21.19 2.25
CA PRO A 230 0.38 22.49 1.58
C PRO A 230 1.76 23.17 1.57
N ASP A 231 2.05 23.92 0.52
CA ASP A 231 3.37 24.57 0.32
C ASP A 231 3.80 25.43 1.51
N TRP A 232 2.88 26.13 2.16
CA TRP A 232 3.18 26.95 3.33
C TRP A 232 3.62 26.11 4.53
N LEU A 233 2.98 24.95 4.75
CA LEU A 233 3.32 24.05 5.84
C LEU A 233 4.64 23.33 5.52
N HIS A 234 4.85 22.98 4.25
CA HIS A 234 6.13 22.43 3.80
C HIS A 234 7.28 23.43 4.01
N ARG A 235 7.08 24.72 3.70
CA ARG A 235 8.06 25.78 3.97
C ARG A 235 8.40 25.89 5.46
N LEU A 236 7.42 25.75 6.35
CA LEU A 236 7.67 25.71 7.80
C LEU A 236 8.51 24.50 8.22
N CYS A 237 8.20 23.31 7.72
CA CYS A 237 9.00 22.11 8.00
C CYS A 237 10.45 22.26 7.53
N LEU A 238 10.68 22.91 6.38
CA LEU A 238 12.03 23.21 5.89
C LEU A 238 12.76 24.26 6.73
N ALA A 239 12.05 25.26 7.26
CA ALA A 239 12.63 26.32 8.08
C ALA A 239 13.00 25.84 9.50
N PHE A 240 12.26 24.88 10.06
CA PHE A 240 12.45 24.40 11.42
C PHE A 240 12.83 22.91 11.45
N HIS A 241 14.14 22.64 11.58
CA HIS A 241 14.66 21.28 11.61
C HIS A 241 14.02 20.43 12.73
N GLY A 242 13.55 19.24 12.37
CA GLY A 242 12.83 18.31 13.26
C GLY A 242 11.31 18.49 13.29
N LEU A 243 10.78 19.50 12.58
CA LEU A 243 9.34 19.66 12.39
C LEU A 243 8.88 18.79 11.20
N GLU A 244 7.97 17.86 11.46
CA GLU A 244 7.47 16.93 10.46
C GLU A 244 5.96 17.08 10.29
N ALA A 245 5.51 17.34 9.07
CA ALA A 245 4.09 17.31 8.73
C ALA A 245 3.75 16.00 8.02
N ARG A 246 2.54 15.50 8.26
CA ARG A 246 1.98 14.33 7.56
C ARG A 246 0.46 14.44 7.43
N VAL A 247 -0.10 13.67 6.51
CA VAL A 247 -1.56 13.49 6.38
C VAL A 247 -1.90 12.12 6.96
N GLU A 248 -2.90 12.08 7.83
CA GLU A 248 -3.37 10.85 8.47
C GLU A 248 -4.89 10.91 8.64
N PHE A 249 -5.61 9.97 8.04
CA PHE A 249 -7.07 9.95 8.01
C PHE A 249 -7.66 11.27 7.49
N GLY A 250 -7.07 11.82 6.42
CA GLY A 250 -7.47 13.09 5.82
C GLY A 250 -7.16 14.34 6.65
N ASN A 251 -6.51 14.19 7.80
CA ASN A 251 -6.14 15.31 8.65
C ASN A 251 -4.64 15.60 8.58
N PHE A 252 -4.28 16.87 8.56
CA PHE A 252 -2.91 17.32 8.66
C PHE A 252 -2.45 17.26 10.11
N LYS A 253 -1.34 16.60 10.35
CA LYS A 253 -0.70 16.50 11.66
C LYS A 253 0.72 17.02 11.58
N VAL A 254 1.13 17.76 12.60
CA VAL A 254 2.50 18.28 12.71
C VAL A 254 3.13 17.78 14.02
N GLY A 255 4.33 17.20 13.90
CA GLY A 255 5.09 16.65 15.01
C GLY A 255 6.44 17.35 15.20
N TYR A 256 6.87 17.47 16.46
CA TYR A 256 8.22 17.92 16.85
C TYR A 256 8.62 17.33 18.20
N ASN A 257 9.74 16.61 18.26
CA ASN A 257 10.28 16.03 19.51
C ASN A 257 9.23 15.25 20.34
N GLY A 258 8.36 14.48 19.67
CA GLY A 258 7.32 13.68 20.31
C GLY A 258 6.04 14.43 20.69
N PHE A 259 5.98 15.75 20.49
CA PHE A 259 4.72 16.51 20.54
C PHE A 259 4.03 16.50 19.18
N GLU A 260 2.71 16.39 19.17
CA GLU A 260 1.90 16.34 17.96
C GLU A 260 0.68 17.26 18.06
N VAL A 261 0.40 17.99 16.97
CA VAL A 261 -0.78 18.85 16.84
C VAL A 261 -1.54 18.47 15.58
N GLY A 262 -2.85 18.24 15.71
CA GLY A 262 -3.76 18.08 14.58
C GLY A 262 -4.23 19.45 14.08
N LEU A 263 -4.16 19.68 12.77
CA LEU A 263 -4.56 20.92 12.11
C LEU A 263 -5.85 20.78 11.28
N GLY A 264 -6.52 19.63 11.38
CA GLY A 264 -7.74 19.34 10.63
C GLY A 264 -7.53 18.94 9.18
N SER A 265 -8.61 18.94 8.40
CA SER A 265 -8.61 18.54 6.99
C SER A 265 -8.33 19.67 6.01
N ALA A 266 -8.37 20.93 6.46
CA ALA A 266 -8.14 22.11 5.63
C ALA A 266 -7.45 23.23 6.42
N PRO A 267 -6.16 23.04 6.80
CA PRO A 267 -5.46 23.99 7.64
C PRO A 267 -5.25 25.31 6.90
N THR A 268 -5.59 26.42 7.56
CA THR A 268 -5.48 27.76 6.97
C THR A 268 -4.07 28.31 7.11
N GLU A 269 -3.50 28.78 6.00
CA GLU A 269 -2.27 29.60 6.03
C GLU A 269 -2.57 30.88 6.83
N SER A 270 -1.62 31.29 7.67
CA SER A 270 -1.70 32.60 8.31
C SER A 270 -1.60 33.72 7.28
N GLU A 271 -2.04 34.93 7.65
CA GLU A 271 -1.87 36.11 6.79
C GLU A 271 -0.41 36.27 6.36
N SER A 272 -0.21 36.71 5.11
CA SER A 272 1.11 36.83 4.49
C SER A 272 2.07 37.64 5.38
N GLY A 273 3.25 37.08 5.68
CA GLY A 273 4.28 37.68 6.53
C GLY A 273 4.30 37.18 7.98
N VAL A 274 3.25 36.51 8.47
CA VAL A 274 3.25 35.93 9.83
C VAL A 274 4.26 34.78 9.94
N LEU A 275 4.35 33.94 8.90
CA LEU A 275 5.34 32.84 8.86
C LEU A 275 6.78 33.34 8.91
N GLU A 276 7.05 34.53 8.36
CA GLU A 276 8.37 35.18 8.36
C GLU A 276 8.73 35.80 9.72
N SER A 277 7.73 35.98 10.60
CA SER A 277 7.89 36.52 11.95
C SER A 277 8.20 35.46 13.01
N PHE A 278 8.08 34.17 12.67
CA PHE A 278 8.38 33.09 13.59
C PHE A 278 9.88 32.98 13.84
N GLY A 279 10.30 33.39 15.04
CA GLY A 279 11.71 33.36 15.46
C GLY A 279 12.11 32.07 16.17
N SER A 280 11.12 31.28 16.61
CA SER A 280 11.34 30.04 17.35
C SER A 280 10.31 28.97 17.02
N ILE A 281 10.64 27.72 17.31
CA ILE A 281 9.69 26.60 17.21
C ILE A 281 8.49 26.76 18.15
N GLY A 282 8.64 27.50 19.26
CA GLY A 282 7.55 27.80 20.17
C GLY A 282 6.46 28.65 19.52
N ASP A 283 6.85 29.62 18.68
CA ASP A 283 5.92 30.48 17.95
C ASP A 283 5.10 29.67 16.94
N VAL A 284 5.76 28.75 16.24
CA VAL A 284 5.15 27.81 15.29
C VAL A 284 4.12 26.92 15.98
N PHE A 285 4.46 26.34 17.14
CA PHE A 285 3.54 25.50 17.90
C PHE A 285 2.37 26.29 18.48
N ALA A 286 2.60 27.50 18.98
CA ALA A 286 1.52 28.37 19.45
C ALA A 286 0.51 28.66 18.32
N PHE A 287 1.00 28.91 17.10
CA PHE A 287 0.17 29.05 15.92
C PHE A 287 -0.64 27.78 15.62
N PHE A 288 0.01 26.61 15.56
CA PHE A 288 -0.68 25.35 15.32
C PHE A 288 -1.75 25.03 16.36
N MET A 289 -1.45 25.25 17.65
CA MET A 289 -2.42 25.05 18.73
C MET A 289 -3.63 25.99 18.59
N SER A 290 -3.41 27.24 18.15
CA SER A 290 -4.51 28.18 17.88
C SER A 290 -5.42 27.76 16.72
N GLN A 291 -4.88 27.03 15.74
CA GLN A 291 -5.64 26.50 14.62
C GLN A 291 -6.45 25.28 15.07
N ALA A 292 -5.83 24.38 15.85
CA ALA A 292 -6.48 23.20 16.41
C ALA A 292 -7.71 23.55 17.29
N GLN A 293 -7.66 24.68 18.01
CA GLN A 293 -8.80 25.15 18.82
C GLN A 293 -10.00 25.64 18.02
N LYS A 294 -9.83 26.00 16.73
CA LYS A 294 -10.94 26.52 15.90
C LYS A 294 -11.84 25.42 15.35
N GLU A 295 -11.41 24.16 15.43
CA GLU A 295 -12.15 23.00 14.92
C GLU A 295 -12.91 22.21 16.00
N LEU A 296 -12.78 22.58 17.28
CA LEU A 296 -13.56 22.05 18.41
C LEU A 296 -14.80 22.92 18.67
#